data_AF-A0A1C0AKU0-F1
#
_entry.id   AF-A0A1C0AKU0-F1
#
_cell.length_a   1.000
_cell.length_b   1.000
_cell.length_c   1.000
_cell.angle_alpha   90.00
_cell.angle_beta   90.00
_cell.angle_gamma   90.00
#
_symmetry.space_group_name_H-M   'P 1'
#
loop_
_entity.id
_entity.type
_entity.pdbx_description
1 polymer ?
#
loop_
_entity_poly.entity_id
_entity_poly.type
_entity_poly.pdbx_seq_one_letter_code
_entity_poly.pdbx_strand_id
1 'polypeptide(L)'
;MTSPYIDPTEVDKEASYARYKAEDRSLGEIAGDLIDNATTLIRQEVELAKVEAKQSAAKAGKGAGLVAGAGVTALLGLIALTLGLWWGLAVLLGTREDPALGWSGVIVAVIWFAVAAVLAVAGKNEFAKMRGLQETASTVKKIPNAATGHEEKNR
;
A
#
# COMPACT_ATOMS: atom_id res chain seq x y z
N MET A 1 16.58 29.52 60.25
CA MET A 1 16.82 28.68 59.05
C MET A 1 18.13 29.14 58.47
N THR A 2 19.22 28.43 58.78
CA THR A 2 20.57 28.80 58.31
C THR A 2 20.72 28.34 56.87
N SER A 3 20.86 29.29 55.95
CA SER A 3 21.22 29.01 54.56
C SER A 3 22.60 28.35 54.54
N PRO A 4 22.76 27.15 53.95
CA PRO A 4 24.07 26.54 53.79
C PRO A 4 24.98 27.51 53.03
N TYR A 5 26.12 27.86 53.63
CA TYR A 5 27.17 28.62 52.95
C TYR A 5 27.89 27.64 52.02
N ILE A 6 27.57 27.70 50.73
CA ILE A 6 28.31 26.96 49.69
C ILE A 6 29.59 27.74 49.44
N ASP A 7 30.73 27.12 49.74
CA ASP A 7 32.04 27.71 49.51
C ASP A 7 32.24 27.92 47.99
N PRO A 8 32.44 29.18 47.53
CA PRO A 8 32.63 29.48 46.11
C PRO A 8 33.79 28.71 45.47
N THR A 9 34.79 28.30 46.28
CA THR A 9 35.94 27.55 45.81
C THR A 9 35.65 26.06 45.61
N GLU A 10 34.58 25.55 46.20
CA GLU A 10 34.13 24.16 46.06
C GLU A 10 33.42 23.96 44.71
N VAL A 11 32.60 24.93 44.31
CA VAL A 11 31.90 24.96 43.01
C VAL A 11 32.89 25.03 41.84
N ASP A 12 33.92 25.86 41.97
CA ASP A 12 34.98 26.00 40.96
C ASP A 12 35.84 24.73 40.86
N LYS A 13 36.09 24.06 41.99
CA LYS A 13 36.79 22.77 42.01
C LYS A 13 35.95 21.69 41.33
N GLU A 14 34.66 21.54 41.65
CA GLU A 14 33.80 20.56 40.99
C GLU A 14 33.70 20.77 39.48
N ALA A 15 33.54 22.02 39.04
CA ALA A 15 33.51 22.35 37.62
C ALA A 15 34.87 22.08 36.92
N SER A 16 35.98 22.35 37.60
CA SER A 16 37.33 22.07 37.10
C SER A 16 37.64 20.56 37.07
N TYR A 17 37.16 19.79 38.05
CA TYR A 17 37.26 18.33 38.08
C TYR A 17 36.41 17.69 36.97
N ALA A 18 35.21 18.21 36.70
CA ALA A 18 34.35 17.76 35.62
C ALA A 18 34.97 18.04 34.22
N ARG A 19 35.63 19.20 34.04
CA ARG A 19 36.37 19.50 32.80
C ARG A 19 37.62 18.66 32.64
N TYR A 20 38.43 18.50 33.69
CA TYR A 20 39.61 17.64 33.66
C TYR A 20 39.23 16.21 33.30
N LYS A 21 38.16 15.68 33.90
CA LYS A 21 37.62 14.34 33.58
C LYS A 21 37.07 14.24 32.14
N ALA A 22 36.62 15.35 31.56
CA ALA A 22 36.18 15.41 30.16
C ALA A 22 37.36 15.55 29.17
N GLU A 23 38.44 16.23 29.57
CA GLU A 23 39.70 16.39 28.81
C GLU A 23 40.60 15.15 28.88
N ASP A 24 40.49 14.33 29.92
CA ASP A 24 41.23 13.06 30.09
C ASP A 24 40.55 11.86 29.41
N ARG A 25 39.42 12.08 28.73
CA ARG A 25 38.77 11.03 27.92
C ARG A 25 39.64 10.72 26.71
N SER A 26 40.02 9.46 26.56
CA SER A 26 40.83 9.06 25.42
C SER A 26 40.02 9.17 24.11
N LEU A 27 40.70 9.44 22.98
CA LEU A 27 40.05 9.43 21.66
C LEU A 27 39.35 8.10 21.34
N GLY A 28 39.80 6.99 21.94
CA GLY A 28 39.16 5.69 21.82
C GLY A 28 37.80 5.62 22.53
N GLU A 29 37.63 6.38 23.62
CA GLU A 29 36.38 6.44 24.38
C GLU A 29 35.32 7.28 23.64
N ILE A 30 35.74 8.40 23.03
CA ILE A 30 34.86 9.25 22.20
C ILE A 30 34.42 8.51 20.92
N ALA A 31 35.34 7.78 20.29
CA ALA A 31 35.03 6.94 19.13
C ALA A 31 34.08 5.79 19.50
N GLY A 32 34.26 5.18 20.68
CA GLY A 32 33.35 4.19 21.24
C GLY A 32 31.94 4.73 21.42
N ASP A 33 31.80 5.87 22.09
CA ASP A 33 30.50 6.54 22.30
C ASP A 33 29.78 6.86 20.97
N LEU A 34 30.51 7.31 19.94
CA LEU A 34 29.95 7.60 18.61
C LEU A 34 29.47 6.32 17.91
N ILE A 35 30.24 5.24 17.98
CA ILE A 35 29.88 3.93 17.41
C ILE A 35 28.65 3.35 18.13
N ASP A 36 28.58 3.47 19.45
CA ASP A 36 27.45 2.99 20.25
C ASP A 36 26.17 3.79 19.96
N ASN A 37 26.30 5.11 19.78
CA ASN A 37 25.18 5.97 19.37
C ASN A 37 24.71 5.66 17.94
N ALA A 38 25.64 5.48 16.99
CA ALA A 38 25.29 5.08 15.63
C ALA A 38 24.62 3.70 15.60
N THR A 39 25.11 2.75 16.40
CA THR A 39 24.50 1.42 16.55
C THR A 39 23.08 1.52 17.13
N THR A 40 22.86 2.45 18.07
CA THR A 40 21.55 2.72 18.65
C THR A 40 20.58 3.29 17.62
N LEU A 41 21.01 4.25 16.79
CA LEU A 41 20.19 4.82 15.72
C LEU A 41 19.80 3.77 14.68
N ILE A 42 20.74 2.94 14.23
CA ILE A 42 20.46 1.87 13.26
C ILE A 42 19.41 0.92 13.84
N ARG A 43 19.52 0.54 15.12
CA ARG A 43 18.50 -0.31 15.78
C ARG A 43 17.15 0.37 15.82
N GLN A 44 17.10 1.67 16.11
CA GLN A 44 15.85 2.46 16.14
C GLN A 44 15.21 2.57 14.76
N GLU A 45 15.99 2.81 13.69
CA GLU A 45 15.47 2.83 12.32
C GLU A 45 14.89 1.47 11.92
N VAL A 46 15.56 0.38 12.30
CA VAL A 46 15.05 -0.98 12.05
C VAL A 46 13.75 -1.24 12.84
N GLU A 47 13.69 -0.83 14.11
CA GLU A 47 12.48 -0.95 14.92
C GLU A 47 11.33 -0.12 14.35
N LEU A 48 11.59 1.12 13.93
CA LEU A 48 10.62 1.99 13.30
C LEU A 48 10.14 1.42 11.96
N ALA A 49 11.05 1.00 11.09
CA ALA A 49 10.73 0.36 9.83
C ALA A 49 9.89 -0.91 10.04
N LYS A 50 10.17 -1.69 11.08
CA LYS A 50 9.36 -2.86 11.46
C LYS A 50 7.95 -2.46 11.92
N VAL A 51 7.81 -1.39 12.69
CA VAL A 51 6.52 -0.85 13.11
C VAL A 51 5.73 -0.34 11.91
N GLU A 52 6.35 0.44 11.03
CA GLU A 52 5.73 1.00 9.84
C GLU A 52 5.35 -0.09 8.84
N ALA A 53 6.21 -1.10 8.65
CA ALA A 53 5.90 -2.26 7.82
C ALA A 53 4.71 -3.04 8.37
N LYS A 54 4.63 -3.26 9.69
CA LYS A 54 3.46 -3.91 10.33
C LYS A 54 2.20 -3.08 10.16
N GLN A 55 2.26 -1.77 10.36
CA GLN A 55 1.11 -0.88 10.20
C GLN A 55 0.64 -0.84 8.75
N SER A 56 1.58 -0.80 7.80
CA SER A 56 1.32 -0.86 6.37
C SER A 56 0.67 -2.19 5.98
N ALA A 57 1.20 -3.32 6.48
CA ALA A 57 0.63 -4.63 6.27
C ALA A 57 -0.79 -4.75 6.85
N ALA A 58 -1.04 -4.21 8.05
CA ALA A 58 -2.37 -4.19 8.65
C ALA A 58 -3.36 -3.34 7.86
N LYS A 59 -2.95 -2.16 7.39
CA LYS A 59 -3.78 -1.29 6.54
C LYS A 59 -4.08 -1.96 5.19
N ALA A 60 -3.06 -2.53 4.55
CA ALA A 60 -3.23 -3.28 3.30
C ALA A 60 -4.15 -4.49 3.49
N GLY A 61 -3.97 -5.26 4.57
CA GLY A 61 -4.81 -6.40 4.92
C GLY A 61 -6.27 -6.00 5.16
N LYS A 62 -6.52 -4.90 5.90
CA LYS A 62 -7.87 -4.34 6.07
C LYS A 62 -8.46 -3.91 4.74
N GLY A 63 -7.69 -3.21 3.91
CA GLY A 63 -8.13 -2.78 2.57
C GLY A 63 -8.50 -3.97 1.68
N ALA A 64 -7.64 -4.98 1.62
CA ALA A 64 -7.90 -6.21 0.89
C ALA A 64 -9.16 -6.94 1.41
N GLY A 65 -9.32 -7.02 2.73
CA GLY A 65 -10.51 -7.61 3.36
C GLY A 65 -11.79 -6.87 3.01
N LEU A 66 -11.77 -5.53 3.01
CA LEU A 66 -12.94 -4.72 2.60
C LEU A 66 -13.28 -4.90 1.12
N VAL A 67 -12.29 -4.91 0.24
CA VAL A 67 -12.51 -5.13 -1.21
C VAL A 67 -13.05 -6.55 -1.46
N ALA A 68 -12.49 -7.56 -0.81
CA ALA A 68 -12.97 -8.94 -0.90
C ALA A 68 -14.42 -9.06 -0.39
N GLY A 69 -14.70 -8.48 0.79
CA GLY A 69 -16.04 -8.45 1.37
C GLY A 69 -17.06 -7.73 0.49
N ALA A 70 -16.68 -6.60 -0.11
CA ALA A 70 -17.52 -5.88 -1.07
C ALA A 70 -17.79 -6.74 -2.31
N GLY A 71 -16.79 -7.45 -2.84
CA GLY A 71 -16.95 -8.38 -3.96
C GLY A 71 -17.94 -9.50 -3.67
N VAL A 72 -17.81 -10.17 -2.51
CA VAL A 72 -18.76 -11.21 -2.06
C VAL A 72 -20.16 -10.64 -1.88
N THR A 73 -20.28 -9.47 -1.25
CA THR A 73 -21.57 -8.82 -1.01
C THR A 73 -22.26 -8.42 -2.32
N ALA A 74 -21.50 -7.86 -3.26
CA ALA A 74 -22.00 -7.54 -4.59
C ALA A 74 -22.45 -8.79 -5.35
N LEU A 75 -21.71 -9.91 -5.25
CA LEU A 75 -22.10 -11.18 -5.86
C LEU A 75 -23.43 -11.71 -5.27
N LEU A 76 -23.57 -11.70 -3.95
CA LEU A 76 -24.81 -12.12 -3.29
C LEU A 76 -25.99 -11.21 -3.66
N GLY A 77 -25.76 -9.90 -3.69
CA GLY A 77 -26.75 -8.93 -4.17
C GLY A 77 -27.16 -9.18 -5.62
N LEU A 78 -26.21 -9.54 -6.49
CA LEU A 78 -26.46 -9.85 -7.89
C LEU A 78 -27.30 -11.12 -8.06
N ILE A 79 -27.04 -12.15 -7.26
CA ILE A 79 -27.85 -13.37 -7.23
C ILE A 79 -29.27 -13.04 -6.76
N ALA A 80 -29.41 -12.28 -5.67
CA ALA A 80 -30.72 -11.86 -5.16
C ALA A 80 -31.50 -11.03 -6.18
N LEU A 81 -30.84 -10.08 -6.86
CA LEU A 81 -31.44 -9.30 -7.95
C LEU A 81 -31.85 -10.17 -9.14
N THR A 82 -31.04 -11.18 -9.49
CA THR A 82 -31.36 -12.11 -10.58
C THR A 82 -32.61 -12.92 -10.25
N LEU A 83 -32.71 -13.45 -9.03
CA LEU A 83 -33.88 -14.19 -8.57
C LEU A 83 -35.11 -13.30 -8.47
N GLY A 84 -34.95 -12.08 -7.95
CA GLY A 84 -36.03 -11.09 -7.87
C GLY A 84 -36.54 -10.67 -9.25
N LEU A 85 -35.64 -10.44 -10.21
CA LEU A 85 -35.98 -10.14 -11.60
C LEU A 85 -36.70 -11.31 -12.26
N TRP A 86 -36.20 -12.53 -12.08
CA TRP A 86 -36.83 -13.73 -12.61
C TRP A 86 -38.24 -13.88 -12.06
N TRP A 87 -38.41 -13.81 -10.74
CA TRP A 87 -39.72 -13.94 -10.10
C TRP A 87 -40.68 -12.81 -10.52
N GLY A 88 -40.19 -11.56 -10.56
CA GLY A 88 -40.96 -10.42 -11.01
C GLY A 88 -41.45 -10.56 -12.44
N LEU A 89 -40.58 -11.02 -13.36
CA LEU A 89 -40.96 -11.31 -14.74
C LEU A 89 -41.93 -12.48 -14.84
N ALA A 90 -41.78 -13.51 -14.01
CA ALA A 90 -42.69 -14.66 -14.02
C ALA A 90 -44.13 -14.25 -13.67
N VAL A 91 -44.29 -13.37 -12.66
CA VAL A 91 -45.58 -12.81 -12.26
C VAL A 91 -46.11 -11.82 -13.30
N LEU A 92 -45.23 -11.04 -13.95
CA LEU A 92 -45.62 -10.05 -14.95
C LEU A 92 -46.09 -10.68 -16.27
N LEU A 93 -45.44 -11.77 -16.70
CA LEU A 93 -45.72 -12.47 -17.96
C LEU A 93 -46.78 -13.57 -17.80
N GLY A 94 -46.98 -14.06 -16.57
CA GLY A 94 -47.97 -15.08 -16.24
C GLY A 94 -49.23 -14.51 -15.60
N THR A 95 -50.02 -15.40 -15.02
CA THR A 95 -51.18 -15.03 -14.19
C THR A 95 -50.87 -15.30 -12.72
N ARG A 96 -51.75 -14.84 -11.80
CA ARG A 96 -51.60 -15.15 -10.38
C ARG A 96 -51.63 -16.65 -10.08
N GLU A 97 -52.40 -17.41 -10.85
CA GLU A 97 -52.60 -18.85 -10.66
C GLU A 97 -51.52 -19.68 -11.37
N ASP A 98 -51.01 -19.18 -12.51
CA ASP A 98 -49.94 -19.83 -13.28
C ASP A 98 -48.86 -18.80 -13.70
N PRO A 99 -47.81 -18.61 -12.87
CA PRO A 99 -46.70 -17.72 -13.18
C PRO A 99 -45.80 -18.30 -14.29
N ALA A 100 -45.37 -17.46 -15.24
CA ALA A 100 -44.57 -17.88 -16.39
C ALA A 100 -43.08 -18.07 -16.05
N LEU A 101 -42.76 -18.98 -15.12
CA LEU A 101 -41.40 -19.22 -14.60
C LEU A 101 -40.42 -19.66 -15.69
N GLY A 102 -40.85 -20.49 -16.64
CA GLY A 102 -39.96 -20.96 -17.73
C GLY A 102 -39.48 -19.82 -18.63
N TRP A 103 -40.42 -19.07 -19.21
CA TRP A 103 -40.10 -18.00 -20.16
C TRP A 103 -39.40 -16.80 -19.52
N SER A 104 -39.77 -16.46 -18.28
CA SER A 104 -39.05 -15.43 -17.52
C SER A 104 -37.59 -15.81 -17.29
N GLY A 105 -37.28 -17.09 -17.03
CA GLY A 105 -35.91 -17.57 -16.88
C GLY A 105 -35.10 -17.43 -18.17
N VAL A 106 -35.72 -17.73 -19.33
CA VAL A 106 -35.10 -17.52 -20.64
C VAL A 106 -34.76 -16.04 -20.88
N ILE A 107 -35.68 -15.13 -20.55
CA ILE A 107 -35.45 -13.68 -20.70
C ILE A 107 -34.29 -13.21 -19.82
N VAL A 108 -34.27 -13.64 -18.54
CA VAL A 108 -33.17 -13.31 -17.62
C VAL A 108 -31.83 -13.85 -18.12
N ALA A 109 -31.81 -15.06 -18.68
CA ALA A 109 -30.61 -15.62 -19.29
C ALA A 109 -30.13 -14.79 -20.49
N VAL A 110 -31.02 -14.36 -21.37
CA VAL A 110 -30.68 -13.48 -22.50
C VAL A 110 -30.10 -12.15 -22.03
N ILE A 111 -30.68 -11.54 -20.99
CA ILE A 111 -30.14 -10.31 -20.38
C ILE A 111 -28.71 -10.54 -19.89
N TRP A 112 -28.47 -11.64 -19.16
CA TRP A 112 -27.13 -11.97 -18.66
C TRP A 112 -26.12 -12.26 -19.78
N PHE A 113 -26.53 -12.93 -20.85
CA PHE A 113 -25.68 -13.13 -22.02
C PHE A 113 -25.32 -11.81 -22.71
N ALA A 114 -26.27 -10.87 -22.82
CA ALA A 114 -25.99 -9.55 -23.36
C ALA A 114 -24.98 -8.79 -22.48
N VAL A 115 -25.17 -8.79 -21.16
CA VAL A 115 -24.22 -8.20 -20.21
C VAL A 115 -22.84 -8.85 -20.34
N ALA A 116 -22.77 -10.18 -20.40
CA ALA A 116 -21.52 -10.92 -20.55
C ALA A 116 -20.80 -10.57 -21.87
N ALA A 117 -21.52 -10.46 -22.98
CA ALA A 117 -20.96 -10.06 -24.27
C ALA A 117 -20.36 -8.65 -24.22
N VAL A 118 -21.08 -7.68 -23.64
CA VAL A 118 -20.59 -6.31 -23.45
C VAL A 118 -19.33 -6.30 -22.58
N LEU A 119 -19.33 -7.00 -21.44
CA LEU A 119 -18.17 -7.09 -20.55
C LEU A 119 -16.98 -7.78 -21.21
N ALA A 120 -17.19 -8.83 -22.00
CA ALA A 120 -16.13 -9.52 -22.72
C ALA A 120 -15.45 -8.61 -23.76
N VAL A 121 -16.24 -7.82 -24.50
CA VAL A 121 -15.72 -6.84 -25.47
C VAL A 121 -14.98 -5.71 -24.75
N ALA A 122 -15.57 -5.14 -23.70
CA ALA A 122 -14.95 -4.08 -22.90
C ALA A 122 -13.62 -4.56 -22.28
N GLY A 123 -13.60 -5.76 -21.71
CA GLY A 123 -12.41 -6.38 -21.14
C GLY A 123 -11.31 -6.61 -22.18
N LYS A 124 -11.65 -7.15 -23.37
CA LYS A 124 -10.69 -7.30 -24.47
C LYS A 124 -10.06 -5.96 -24.86
N ASN A 125 -10.86 -4.89 -24.93
CA ASN A 125 -10.37 -3.56 -25.28
C ASN A 125 -9.43 -3.00 -24.22
N GLU A 126 -9.71 -3.22 -22.94
CA GLU A 126 -8.85 -2.74 -21.85
C GLU A 126 -7.53 -3.52 -21.79
N PHE A 127 -7.56 -4.84 -21.99
CA PHE A 127 -6.33 -5.64 -22.12
C PHE A 127 -5.48 -5.23 -23.32
N ALA A 128 -6.11 -4.86 -24.44
CA ALA A 128 -5.39 -4.39 -25.62
C ALA A 128 -4.63 -3.08 -25.34
N LYS A 129 -5.22 -2.14 -24.58
CA LYS A 129 -4.55 -0.90 -24.18
C LYS A 129 -3.34 -1.15 -23.28
N MET A 130 -3.47 -2.05 -22.31
CA MET A 130 -2.35 -2.39 -21.41
C MET A 130 -1.16 -3.03 -22.16
N ARG A 131 -1.43 -3.87 -23.18
CA ARG A 131 -0.38 -4.43 -24.04
C ARG A 131 0.40 -3.35 -24.80
N GLY A 132 -0.29 -2.33 -25.32
CA GLY A 132 0.36 -1.20 -25.99
C GLY A 132 1.30 -0.42 -25.06
N LEU A 133 0.94 -0.25 -23.79
CA LEU A 133 1.81 0.38 -22.79
C LEU A 133 3.05 -0.48 -22.48
N GLN A 134 2.91 -1.82 -22.42
CA GLN A 134 4.05 -2.72 -22.25
C GLN A 134 4.99 -2.71 -23.46
N GLU A 135 4.45 -2.64 -24.68
CA GLU A 135 5.26 -2.51 -25.90
C GLU A 135 6.08 -1.21 -25.88
N THR A 136 5.50 -0.08 -25.45
CA THR A 136 6.24 1.18 -25.26
C THR A 136 7.31 1.06 -24.17
N ALA A 137 6.99 0.48 -23.02
CA ALA A 137 7.99 0.25 -21.96
C ALA A 137 9.13 -0.67 -22.41
N SER A 138 8.84 -1.65 -23.26
CA SER A 138 9.84 -2.54 -23.85
C SER A 138 10.67 -1.84 -24.93
N THR A 139 10.07 -0.91 -25.70
CA THR A 139 10.75 -0.11 -26.71
C THR A 139 11.71 0.88 -26.05
N VAL A 140 11.31 1.52 -24.95
CA VAL A 140 12.19 2.38 -24.15
C VAL A 140 13.37 1.59 -23.56
N LYS A 141 13.15 0.35 -23.09
CA LYS A 141 14.25 -0.54 -22.67
C LYS A 141 15.16 -0.99 -23.82
N LYS A 142 14.65 -1.01 -25.06
CA LYS A 142 15.40 -1.34 -26.29
C LYS A 142 16.17 -0.16 -26.89
N ILE A 143 15.99 1.06 -26.39
CA ILE A 143 16.77 2.24 -26.79
C ILE A 143 17.70 2.64 -25.62
N PRO A 144 18.73 1.84 -25.27
CA PRO A 144 19.78 2.28 -24.35
C PRO A 144 20.64 3.40 -24.98
N ASN A 145 20.67 3.50 -26.31
CA ASN A 145 21.63 4.33 -27.04
C ASN A 145 21.30 5.84 -27.11
N ALA A 146 20.20 6.29 -26.51
CA ALA A 146 19.89 7.72 -26.36
C ALA A 146 20.14 8.27 -24.94
N ALA A 147 20.29 7.38 -23.94
CA ALA A 147 20.68 7.76 -22.58
C ALA A 147 22.21 7.87 -22.42
N THR A 148 22.97 7.28 -23.35
CA THR A 148 24.41 7.45 -23.47
C THR A 148 24.69 8.39 -24.64
N GLY A 149 24.62 9.70 -24.40
CA GLY A 149 25.00 10.71 -25.38
C GLY A 149 26.46 10.55 -25.79
N HIS A 150 26.71 9.94 -26.94
CA HIS A 150 28.02 9.91 -27.58
C HIS A 150 28.04 10.95 -28.71
N GLU A 151 28.01 12.23 -28.34
CA GLU A 151 28.26 13.35 -29.26
C GLU A 151 29.75 13.53 -29.61
N GLU A 152 30.64 12.68 -29.08
CA GLU A 152 32.11 12.85 -29.21
C GLU A 152 32.73 12.34 -30.53
N LYS A 153 31.97 12.04 -31.58
CA LYS A 153 32.52 11.59 -32.89
C LYS A 153 32.15 12.45 -34.10
N ASN A 154 31.91 13.74 -33.89
CA ASN A 154 31.90 14.72 -34.97
C ASN A 154 32.78 15.92 -34.60
N ARG A 155 34.10 15.73 -34.69
CA ARG A 155 35.10 16.79 -34.89
C ARG A 155 36.14 16.29 -35.86
#